data_AF-A0A7W5ZIM5-F1
#
_entry.id   AF-A0A7W5ZIM5-F1
#
_cell.length_a   1.000
_cell.length_b   1.000
_cell.length_c   1.000
_cell.angle_alpha   90.00
_cell.angle_beta   90.00
_cell.angle_gamma   90.00
#
_symmetry.space_group_name_H-M   'P 1'
#
loop_
_entity.id
_entity.type
_entity.pdbx_description
1 polymer ?
#
loop_
_entity_poly.entity_id
_entity_poly.type
_entity_poly.pdbx_seq_one_letter_code
_entity_poly.pdbx_strand_id
1 'polypeptide(L)'
;MRILAFLIVIISYVSTAYAQGLSETNKENIRFFIDCIKKQQKEKLADKVMYPFNRNYPLPPIRNKSEFIKRYHEVFDAAFTQMISKSNLSKDWATVGWRGIMFSNGELWLDYDGSLRAVNYSSKIEESKRQARIEEIRTTLHSSLKEFSQPILVFKTSKFLIRVDQMKDNTYRYASWTLPNKMSSKPDIIIPKGEFFSEGTASEPNYRFKNKEFTYECSFNTMVEALPSYFVRIFKEEKEISHQKASLLY
;
A
#
# COMPACT_ATOMS: atom_id res chain seq x y z
N MET A 1 -58.92 -23.60 2.17
CA MET A 1 -58.16 -22.44 1.64
C MET A 1 -58.00 -21.39 2.73
N ARG A 2 -56.80 -21.20 3.29
CA ARG A 2 -56.37 -19.98 3.98
C ARG A 2 -54.85 -19.93 3.88
N ILE A 3 -54.34 -19.19 2.90
CA ILE A 3 -52.92 -18.92 2.72
C ILE A 3 -52.57 -17.78 3.68
N LEU A 4 -51.70 -18.05 4.64
CA LEU A 4 -51.17 -17.06 5.56
C LEU A 4 -49.96 -16.42 4.89
N ALA A 5 -50.11 -15.21 4.36
CA ALA A 5 -49.02 -14.44 3.77
C ALA A 5 -48.20 -13.78 4.89
N PHE A 6 -46.99 -14.30 5.15
CA PHE A 6 -46.01 -13.61 5.99
C PHE A 6 -45.28 -12.56 5.16
N LEU A 7 -45.60 -11.29 5.41
CA LEU A 7 -44.86 -10.15 4.85
C LEU A 7 -43.57 -9.98 5.67
N ILE A 8 -42.45 -10.50 5.15
CA ILE A 8 -41.13 -10.24 5.74
C ILE A 8 -40.70 -8.84 5.29
N VAL A 9 -40.87 -7.85 6.18
CA VAL A 9 -40.30 -6.52 6.01
C VAL A 9 -38.80 -6.62 6.34
N ILE A 10 -37.98 -6.71 5.28
CA ILE A 10 -36.52 -6.60 5.40
C ILE A 10 -36.20 -5.12 5.61
N ILE A 11 -36.10 -4.70 6.88
CA ILE A 11 -35.54 -3.41 7.25
C ILE A 11 -34.04 -3.49 6.98
N SER A 12 -33.63 -2.98 5.82
CA SER A 12 -32.22 -2.77 5.51
C SER A 12 -31.72 -1.64 6.41
N TYR A 13 -30.97 -1.99 7.44
CA TYR A 13 -30.15 -1.03 8.18
C TYR A 13 -29.07 -0.53 7.24
N VAL A 14 -29.37 0.56 6.52
CA VAL A 14 -28.32 1.39 5.94
C VAL A 14 -27.62 2.04 7.12
N SER A 15 -26.50 1.46 7.55
CA SER A 15 -25.56 2.15 8.42
C SER A 15 -24.99 3.31 7.62
N THR A 16 -25.64 4.46 7.71
CA THR A 16 -24.99 5.72 7.39
C THR A 16 -23.86 5.85 8.41
N ALA A 17 -22.67 5.40 8.04
CA ALA A 17 -21.45 5.83 8.70
C ALA A 17 -21.47 7.35 8.56
N TYR A 18 -21.88 8.05 9.63
CA TYR A 18 -21.87 9.49 9.66
C TYR A 18 -20.44 9.91 9.35
N ALA A 19 -20.24 10.62 8.24
CA ALA A 19 -19.06 11.43 8.07
C ALA A 19 -19.10 12.45 9.21
N GLN A 20 -18.41 12.14 10.32
CA GLN A 20 -18.21 13.11 11.37
C GLN A 20 -17.44 14.26 10.73
N GLY A 21 -18.11 15.41 10.60
CA GLY A 21 -17.50 16.61 10.07
C GLY A 21 -16.20 16.92 10.80
N LEU A 22 -15.28 17.61 10.13
CA LEU A 22 -14.02 18.02 10.74
C LEU A 22 -14.29 18.80 12.04
N SER A 23 -13.69 18.35 13.15
CA SER A 23 -13.66 19.13 14.40
C SER A 23 -12.88 20.44 14.19
N GLU A 24 -13.05 21.42 15.07
CA GLU A 24 -12.27 22.66 14.97
C GLU A 24 -10.76 22.40 15.09
N THR A 25 -10.34 21.49 15.98
CA THR A 25 -8.93 21.06 16.07
C THR A 25 -8.44 20.45 14.76
N ASN A 26 -9.23 19.61 14.09
CA ASN A 26 -8.86 19.07 12.78
C ASN A 26 -8.70 20.20 11.74
N LYS A 27 -9.61 21.18 11.73
CA LYS A 27 -9.52 22.34 10.83
C LYS A 27 -8.28 23.17 11.11
N GLU A 28 -7.91 23.40 12.36
CA GLU A 28 -6.69 24.10 12.75
C GLU A 28 -5.44 23.36 12.26
N ASN A 29 -5.37 22.05 12.46
CA ASN A 29 -4.27 21.21 11.97
C ASN A 29 -4.14 21.26 10.44
N ILE A 30 -5.26 21.18 9.72
CA ILE A 30 -5.26 21.31 8.25
C ILE A 30 -4.82 22.71 7.82
N ARG A 31 -5.29 23.78 8.48
CA ARG A 31 -4.85 25.16 8.18
C ARG A 31 -3.35 25.33 8.40
N PHE A 32 -2.81 24.79 9.49
CA PHE A 32 -1.37 24.78 9.75
C PHE A 32 -0.61 24.07 8.63
N PHE A 33 -1.07 22.89 8.22
CA PHE A 33 -0.46 22.12 7.13
C PHE A 33 -0.47 22.92 5.81
N ILE A 34 -1.63 23.47 5.42
CA ILE A 34 -1.77 24.30 4.22
C ILE A 34 -0.84 25.52 4.28
N ASP A 35 -0.73 26.18 5.44
CA ASP A 35 0.16 27.33 5.63
C ASP A 35 1.63 26.95 5.45
N CYS A 36 2.04 25.80 5.99
CA CYS A 36 3.39 25.27 5.79
C CYS A 36 3.70 25.04 4.31
N ILE A 37 2.76 24.48 3.55
CA ILE A 37 2.89 24.28 2.10
C ILE A 37 2.99 25.63 1.37
N LYS A 38 2.08 26.57 1.64
CA LYS A 38 2.06 27.90 1.00
C LYS A 38 3.35 28.68 1.23
N LYS A 39 3.85 28.65 2.46
CA LYS A 39 5.04 29.40 2.89
C LYS A 39 6.34 28.61 2.73
N GLN A 40 6.30 27.43 2.11
CA GLN A 40 7.47 26.56 1.92
C GLN A 40 8.22 26.28 3.24
N GLN A 41 7.50 26.13 4.36
CA GLN A 41 8.07 25.89 5.68
C GLN A 41 8.40 24.39 5.86
N LYS A 42 9.31 23.89 5.03
CA LYS A 42 9.67 22.48 4.91
C LYS A 42 10.17 21.93 6.24
N GLU A 43 10.92 22.72 7.00
CA GLU A 43 11.49 22.35 8.29
C GLU A 43 10.42 22.09 9.34
N LYS A 44 9.40 22.97 9.41
CA LYS A 44 8.26 22.81 10.33
C LYS A 44 7.39 21.64 9.94
N LEU A 45 7.14 21.50 8.64
CA LEU A 45 6.38 20.36 8.14
C LEU A 45 7.11 19.05 8.43
N ALA A 46 8.44 19.03 8.28
CA ALA A 46 9.27 17.85 8.51
C ALA A 46 9.24 17.37 9.98
N ASP A 47 8.94 18.25 10.95
CA ASP A 47 8.70 17.89 12.37
C ASP A 47 7.37 17.17 12.59
N LYS A 48 6.44 17.27 11.63
CA LYS A 48 5.11 16.67 11.66
C LYS A 48 4.99 15.50 10.69
N VAL A 49 6.09 14.90 10.24
CA VAL A 49 6.04 13.72 9.36
C VAL A 49 6.25 12.45 10.17
N MET A 50 5.42 11.44 9.93
CA MET A 50 5.63 10.11 10.48
C MET A 50 6.74 9.39 9.69
N TYR A 51 7.87 9.14 10.35
CA TYR A 51 9.00 8.42 9.74
C TYR A 51 9.04 6.94 10.18
N PRO A 52 9.52 6.03 9.30
CA PRO A 52 9.90 6.26 7.92
C PRO A 52 8.69 6.58 7.04
N PHE A 53 8.82 7.59 6.18
CA PHE A 53 7.76 8.03 5.28
C PHE A 53 7.86 7.27 3.96
N ASN A 54 7.00 6.25 3.81
CA ASN A 54 7.04 5.31 2.70
C ASN A 54 6.66 5.99 1.38
N ARG A 55 7.38 5.62 0.31
CA ARG A 55 7.10 6.02 -1.08
C ARG A 55 6.77 4.77 -1.89
N ASN A 56 6.19 4.96 -3.08
CA ASN A 56 5.80 3.85 -3.94
C ASN A 56 7.01 2.99 -4.33
N TYR A 57 6.98 1.71 -3.99
CA TYR A 57 8.01 0.75 -4.34
C TYR A 57 8.28 0.77 -5.87
N PRO A 58 9.54 0.77 -6.35
CA PRO A 58 10.81 0.59 -5.61
C PRO A 58 11.54 1.84 -5.12
N LEU A 59 10.87 2.97 -4.91
CA LEU A 59 11.52 4.11 -4.26
C LEU A 59 11.82 3.81 -2.78
N PRO A 60 13.02 4.14 -2.27
CA PRO A 60 13.32 3.98 -0.86
C PRO A 60 12.45 4.93 -0.02
N PRO A 61 12.06 4.51 1.20
CA PRO A 61 11.36 5.39 2.12
C PRO A 61 12.24 6.59 2.48
N ILE A 62 11.60 7.70 2.82
CA ILE A 62 12.27 8.86 3.42
C ILE A 62 12.41 8.56 4.91
N ARG A 63 13.65 8.39 5.39
CA ARG A 63 13.89 7.78 6.71
C ARG A 63 13.79 8.75 7.88
N ASN A 64 13.98 10.05 7.63
CA ASN A 64 14.08 11.06 8.68
C ASN A 64 13.86 12.47 8.13
N LYS A 65 13.85 13.45 9.04
CA LYS A 65 13.68 14.88 8.77
C LYS A 65 14.65 15.42 7.71
N SER A 66 15.93 15.07 7.79
CA SER A 66 16.96 15.57 6.87
C SER A 66 16.71 15.07 5.45
N GLU A 67 16.39 13.78 5.29
CA GLU A 67 16.02 13.21 3.99
C GLU A 67 14.73 13.83 3.44
N PHE A 68 13.73 14.09 4.28
CA PHE A 68 12.48 14.70 3.85
C PHE A 68 12.70 16.10 3.29
N ILE A 69 13.48 16.94 3.97
CA ILE A 69 13.78 18.30 3.49
C ILE A 69 14.51 18.23 2.14
N LYS A 70 15.50 17.33 2.01
CA LYS A 70 16.25 17.13 0.75
C LYS A 70 15.35 16.64 -0.38
N ARG A 71 14.43 15.73 -0.10
CA ARG A 71 13.52 15.09 -1.07
C ARG A 71 12.16 15.78 -1.14
N TYR A 72 12.01 16.95 -0.53
CA TYR A 72 10.71 17.62 -0.41
C TYR A 72 10.03 17.84 -1.76
N HIS A 73 10.78 18.31 -2.75
CA HIS A 73 10.26 18.57 -4.09
C HIS A 73 9.97 17.29 -4.90
N GLU A 74 10.45 16.13 -4.46
CA GLU A 74 10.01 14.86 -5.01
C GLU A 74 8.57 14.56 -4.56
N VAL A 75 8.22 14.84 -3.31
CA VAL A 75 6.90 14.54 -2.75
C VAL A 75 5.88 15.66 -3.04
N PHE A 76 6.32 16.91 -2.95
CA PHE A 76 5.48 18.12 -3.09
C PHE A 76 5.99 18.98 -4.25
N ASP A 77 5.59 18.61 -5.46
CA ASP A 77 5.88 19.40 -6.66
C ASP A 77 4.95 20.63 -6.79
N ALA A 78 5.19 21.46 -7.81
CA ALA A 78 4.43 22.69 -8.01
C ALA A 78 2.92 22.43 -8.22
N ALA A 79 2.55 21.34 -8.88
CA ALA A 79 1.15 21.00 -9.13
C ALA A 79 0.46 20.58 -7.83
N PHE A 80 1.09 19.72 -7.04
CA PHE A 80 0.52 19.24 -5.80
C PHE A 80 0.45 20.32 -4.72
N THR A 81 1.50 21.12 -4.59
CA THR A 81 1.50 22.27 -3.67
C THR A 81 0.42 23.29 -4.03
N GLN A 82 0.15 23.52 -5.32
CA GLN A 82 -0.95 24.38 -5.77
C GLN A 82 -2.32 23.79 -5.41
N MET A 83 -2.51 22.49 -5.63
CA MET A 83 -3.76 21.78 -5.28
C MET A 83 -4.07 21.91 -3.79
N ILE A 84 -3.09 21.64 -2.93
CA ILE A 84 -3.23 21.78 -1.46
C ILE A 84 -3.49 23.25 -1.08
N SER A 85 -2.73 24.18 -1.65
CA SER A 85 -2.81 25.61 -1.29
C SER A 85 -4.16 26.24 -1.64
N LYS A 86 -4.82 25.75 -2.68
CA LYS A 86 -6.14 26.23 -3.14
C LYS A 86 -7.30 25.44 -2.55
N SER A 87 -7.03 24.43 -1.73
CA SER A 87 -8.06 23.55 -1.18
C SER A 87 -9.03 24.26 -0.25
N ASN A 88 -10.27 23.79 -0.27
CA ASN A 88 -11.35 24.20 0.60
C ASN A 88 -11.52 23.19 1.74
N LEU A 89 -11.48 23.68 2.99
CA LEU A 89 -11.55 22.85 4.19
C LEU A 89 -12.79 21.96 4.29
N SER A 90 -13.95 22.39 3.79
CA SER A 90 -15.19 21.62 3.93
C SER A 90 -15.49 20.69 2.74
N LYS A 91 -14.75 20.85 1.63
CA LYS A 91 -15.00 20.08 0.39
C LYS A 91 -13.89 19.08 0.09
N ASP A 92 -12.64 19.50 0.27
CA ASP A 92 -11.49 18.71 -0.19
C ASP A 92 -10.87 17.86 0.93
N TRP A 93 -11.34 18.07 2.17
CA TRP A 93 -10.85 17.40 3.36
C TRP A 93 -11.99 16.71 4.11
N ALA A 94 -11.77 15.47 4.53
CA ALA A 94 -12.76 14.69 5.29
C ALA A 94 -12.09 13.71 6.26
N THR A 95 -12.76 13.37 7.35
CA THR A 95 -12.32 12.28 8.23
C THR A 95 -12.76 10.94 7.66
N VAL A 96 -11.96 9.89 7.84
CA VAL A 96 -12.27 8.53 7.36
C VAL A 96 -11.99 7.50 8.46
N GLY A 97 -12.81 7.51 9.51
CA GLY A 97 -12.71 6.57 10.63
C GLY A 97 -11.30 6.51 11.22
N TRP A 98 -10.78 5.30 11.42
CA TRP A 98 -9.42 5.12 11.96
C TRP A 98 -8.28 5.51 11.00
N ARG A 99 -8.57 5.81 9.72
CA ARG A 99 -7.52 6.15 8.73
C ARG A 99 -6.97 7.56 8.91
N GLY A 100 -7.75 8.48 9.49
CA GLY A 100 -7.37 9.87 9.73
C GLY A 100 -8.10 10.86 8.83
N ILE A 101 -7.42 11.96 8.49
CA ILE A 101 -7.93 13.06 7.68
C ILE A 101 -7.42 12.91 6.25
N MET A 102 -8.34 12.74 5.32
CA MET A 102 -8.09 12.53 3.90
C MET A 102 -8.16 13.86 3.13
N PHE A 103 -7.22 14.09 2.23
CA PHE A 103 -7.26 15.15 1.22
C PHE A 103 -7.52 14.57 -0.16
N SER A 104 -8.38 15.23 -0.95
CA SER A 104 -8.58 14.97 -2.39
C SER A 104 -8.73 13.48 -2.73
N ASN A 105 -9.71 12.79 -2.13
CA ASN A 105 -9.97 11.37 -2.36
C ASN A 105 -8.78 10.43 -2.10
N GLY A 106 -7.86 10.84 -1.22
CA GLY A 106 -6.78 9.98 -0.75
C GLY A 106 -5.41 10.30 -1.32
N GLU A 107 -5.25 11.41 -2.05
CA GLU A 107 -3.94 11.90 -2.50
C GLU A 107 -2.98 12.19 -1.34
N LEU A 108 -3.52 12.57 -0.17
CA LEU A 108 -2.76 12.79 1.06
C LEU A 108 -3.57 12.44 2.30
N TRP A 109 -2.86 11.98 3.33
CA TRP A 109 -3.42 11.59 4.62
C TRP A 109 -2.66 12.24 5.76
N LEU A 110 -3.40 12.93 6.63
CA LEU A 110 -2.94 13.36 7.95
C LEU A 110 -3.53 12.45 9.02
N ASP A 111 -2.83 12.29 10.13
CA ASP A 111 -3.44 11.83 11.38
C ASP A 111 -4.25 12.97 12.02
N TYR A 112 -5.08 12.66 13.02
CA TYR A 112 -5.95 13.63 13.68
C TYR A 112 -5.17 14.74 14.41
N ASP A 113 -3.92 14.49 14.80
CA ASP A 113 -3.01 15.47 15.41
C ASP A 113 -2.29 16.38 14.38
N GLY A 114 -2.62 16.22 13.09
CA GLY A 114 -2.04 16.97 11.98
C GLY A 114 -0.74 16.38 11.42
N SER A 115 -0.26 15.24 11.93
CA SER A 115 0.94 14.59 11.42
C SER A 115 0.73 14.02 10.02
N LEU A 116 1.65 14.28 9.09
CA LEU A 116 1.65 13.73 7.74
C LEU A 116 1.96 12.24 7.79
N ARG A 117 0.98 11.43 7.39
CA ARG A 117 1.03 9.98 7.42
C ARG A 117 1.32 9.37 6.05
N ALA A 118 0.69 9.87 4.99
CA ALA A 118 0.89 9.37 3.63
C ALA A 118 0.66 10.44 2.56
N VAL A 119 1.34 10.28 1.43
CA VAL A 119 1.08 11.01 0.17
C VAL A 119 1.01 9.96 -0.93
N ASN A 120 -0.19 9.72 -1.46
CA ASN A 120 -0.41 8.77 -2.55
C ASN A 120 -0.19 9.41 -3.92
N TYR A 121 -0.26 10.75 -3.99
CA TYR A 121 0.17 11.52 -5.15
C TYR A 121 1.59 11.13 -5.55
N SER A 122 1.81 10.89 -6.84
CA SER A 122 3.13 10.65 -7.43
C SER A 122 3.49 11.83 -8.31
N SER A 123 4.51 12.60 -7.92
CA SER A 123 5.03 13.66 -8.79
C SER A 123 5.72 13.05 -10.01
N LYS A 124 5.87 13.84 -11.07
CA LYS A 124 6.66 13.44 -12.26
C LYS A 124 8.10 13.07 -11.91
N ILE A 125 8.67 13.72 -10.89
CA ILE A 125 10.04 13.44 -10.41
C ILE A 125 10.08 12.05 -9.77
N GLU A 126 9.12 11.72 -8.90
CA GLU A 126 9.05 10.40 -8.30
C GLU A 126 8.74 9.31 -9.31
N GLU A 127 7.83 9.55 -10.25
CA GLU A 127 7.55 8.61 -11.32
C GLU A 127 8.80 8.31 -12.14
N SER A 128 9.55 9.34 -12.55
CA SER A 128 10.79 9.18 -13.31
C SER A 128 11.86 8.41 -12.52
N LYS A 129 12.05 8.75 -11.23
CA LYS A 129 12.98 8.02 -10.35
C LYS A 129 12.55 6.57 -10.14
N ARG A 130 11.25 6.33 -10.02
CA ARG A 130 10.69 4.99 -9.85
C ARG A 130 10.94 4.14 -11.10
N GLN A 131 10.73 4.71 -12.28
CA GLN A 131 11.01 4.01 -13.55
C GLN A 131 12.49 3.69 -13.71
N ALA A 132 13.38 4.65 -13.42
CA ALA A 132 14.83 4.39 -13.43
C ALA A 132 15.20 3.25 -12.47
N ARG A 133 14.62 3.23 -11.27
CA ARG A 133 14.87 2.18 -10.28
C ARG A 133 14.32 0.81 -10.71
N ILE A 134 13.18 0.77 -11.39
CA ILE A 134 12.61 -0.45 -11.97
C ILE A 134 13.57 -1.02 -13.03
N GLU A 135 14.13 -0.17 -13.89
CA GLU A 135 15.12 -0.60 -14.88
C GLU A 135 16.40 -1.12 -14.22
N GLU A 136 16.92 -0.43 -13.19
CA GLU A 136 18.06 -0.92 -12.41
C GLU A 136 17.78 -2.32 -11.84
N ILE A 137 16.63 -2.51 -11.19
CA ILE A 137 16.22 -3.82 -10.65
C ILE A 137 16.18 -4.88 -11.77
N ARG A 138 15.62 -4.54 -12.93
CA ARG A 138 15.52 -5.46 -14.08
C ARG A 138 16.88 -5.99 -14.51
N THR A 139 17.95 -5.19 -14.43
CA THR A 139 19.32 -5.64 -14.76
C THR A 139 19.86 -6.68 -13.77
N THR A 140 19.39 -6.68 -12.53
CA THR A 140 19.87 -7.58 -11.45
C THR A 140 19.20 -8.95 -11.45
N LEU A 141 18.10 -9.11 -12.18
CA LEU A 141 17.32 -10.36 -12.20
C LEU A 141 17.87 -11.37 -13.19
N HIS A 142 17.63 -12.65 -12.90
CA HIS A 142 17.78 -13.73 -13.87
C HIS A 142 16.94 -13.43 -15.13
N SER A 143 17.43 -13.84 -16.30
CA SER A 143 16.82 -13.53 -17.61
C SER A 143 15.32 -13.89 -17.70
N SER A 144 14.91 -14.99 -17.06
CA SER A 144 13.52 -15.44 -17.01
C SER A 144 12.55 -14.49 -16.29
N LEU A 145 13.04 -13.48 -15.58
CA LEU A 145 12.22 -12.56 -14.78
C LEU A 145 12.30 -11.11 -15.22
N LYS A 146 13.04 -10.78 -16.29
CA LYS A 146 13.24 -9.38 -16.71
C LYS A 146 11.97 -8.71 -17.25
N GLU A 147 11.05 -9.50 -17.80
CA GLU A 147 9.76 -9.01 -18.25
C GLU A 147 8.78 -8.89 -17.08
N PHE A 148 8.42 -7.64 -16.73
CA PHE A 148 7.37 -7.28 -15.78
C PHE A 148 7.02 -5.79 -15.95
N SER A 149 5.80 -5.42 -15.56
CA SER A 149 5.32 -4.03 -15.54
C SER A 149 5.86 -3.31 -14.31
N GLN A 150 5.57 -3.83 -13.11
CA GLN A 150 6.09 -3.28 -11.87
C GLN A 150 6.40 -4.37 -10.84
N PRO A 151 7.45 -4.17 -10.02
CA PRO A 151 7.74 -5.07 -8.94
C PRO A 151 6.73 -4.79 -7.81
N ILE A 152 6.25 -5.84 -7.14
CA ILE A 152 5.19 -5.72 -6.13
C ILE A 152 5.74 -5.91 -4.73
N LEU A 153 6.49 -6.98 -4.52
CA LEU A 153 7.12 -7.26 -3.23
C LEU A 153 8.29 -8.23 -3.39
N VAL A 154 9.15 -8.23 -2.37
CA VAL A 154 10.12 -9.27 -2.10
C VAL A 154 10.00 -9.71 -0.65
N PHE A 155 9.56 -10.95 -0.44
CA PHE A 155 9.50 -11.60 0.86
C PHE A 155 10.73 -12.48 1.09
N LYS A 156 11.13 -12.55 2.36
CA LYS A 156 12.11 -13.53 2.85
C LYS A 156 11.50 -14.32 4.01
N THR A 157 11.44 -15.64 3.88
CA THR A 157 11.12 -16.56 4.98
C THR A 157 12.41 -17.19 5.53
N SER A 158 12.30 -18.11 6.48
CA SER A 158 13.45 -18.91 6.93
C SER A 158 14.02 -19.82 5.85
N LYS A 159 13.25 -20.14 4.80
CA LYS A 159 13.62 -21.10 3.75
C LYS A 159 13.69 -20.48 2.36
N PHE A 160 12.93 -19.43 2.09
CA PHE A 160 12.74 -18.93 0.73
C PHE A 160 12.97 -17.44 0.60
N LEU A 161 13.52 -17.03 -0.54
CA LEU A 161 13.35 -15.72 -1.11
C LEU A 161 12.19 -15.79 -2.10
N ILE A 162 11.27 -14.84 -2.05
CA ILE A 162 10.04 -14.84 -2.85
C ILE A 162 9.86 -13.45 -3.44
N ARG A 163 9.53 -13.38 -4.72
CA ARG A 163 9.25 -12.14 -5.44
C ARG A 163 7.89 -12.23 -6.11
N VAL A 164 7.13 -11.15 -6.03
CA VAL A 164 5.92 -10.96 -6.84
C VAL A 164 6.13 -9.77 -7.76
N ASP A 165 5.76 -9.95 -9.02
CA ASP A 165 5.74 -8.90 -10.03
C ASP A 165 4.34 -8.79 -10.64
N GLN A 166 3.92 -7.58 -10.99
CA GLN A 166 2.75 -7.38 -11.85
C GLN A 166 3.18 -7.42 -13.31
N MET A 167 2.40 -8.12 -14.11
CA MET A 167 2.62 -8.34 -15.53
C MET A 167 1.86 -7.30 -16.37
N LYS A 168 2.13 -7.25 -17.68
CA LYS A 168 1.51 -6.28 -18.60
C LYS A 168 -0.01 -6.49 -18.76
N ASP A 169 -0.50 -7.71 -18.54
CA ASP A 169 -1.91 -8.09 -18.58
C ASP A 169 -2.62 -7.89 -17.24
N ASN A 170 -1.99 -7.16 -16.29
CA ASN A 170 -2.46 -6.95 -14.92
C ASN A 170 -2.58 -8.20 -14.04
N THR A 171 -2.11 -9.36 -14.51
CA THR A 171 -1.92 -10.52 -13.64
C THR A 171 -0.63 -10.40 -12.84
N TYR A 172 -0.42 -11.30 -11.88
CA TYR A 172 0.79 -11.34 -11.07
C TYR A 172 1.63 -12.58 -11.38
N ARG A 173 2.94 -12.49 -11.20
CA ARG A 173 3.88 -13.61 -11.28
C ARG A 173 4.55 -13.80 -9.93
N TYR A 174 4.51 -15.04 -9.44
CA TYR A 174 5.29 -15.50 -8.31
C TYR A 174 6.60 -16.12 -8.80
N ALA A 175 7.71 -15.79 -8.15
CA ALA A 175 8.97 -16.51 -8.30
C ALA A 175 9.59 -16.76 -6.92
N SER A 176 10.18 -17.93 -6.72
CA SER A 176 10.86 -18.25 -5.47
C SER A 176 12.18 -18.98 -5.66
N TRP A 177 13.02 -18.85 -4.63
CA TRP A 177 14.33 -19.46 -4.52
C TRP A 177 14.51 -19.99 -3.11
N THR A 178 15.01 -21.22 -3.01
CA THR A 178 15.50 -21.79 -1.76
C THR A 178 16.74 -21.04 -1.33
N LEU A 179 16.78 -20.56 -0.09
CA LEU A 179 17.94 -19.85 0.44
C LEU A 179 19.17 -20.78 0.44
N PRO A 180 20.38 -20.27 0.12
CA PRO A 180 20.74 -18.85 -0.02
C PRO A 180 20.71 -18.31 -1.47
N ASN A 181 20.03 -18.97 -2.41
CA ASN A 181 19.97 -18.52 -3.80
C ASN A 181 19.37 -17.10 -3.92
N LYS A 182 19.82 -16.36 -4.94
CA LYS A 182 19.54 -14.92 -5.13
C LYS A 182 18.64 -14.71 -6.35
N MET A 183 17.98 -13.55 -6.45
CA MET A 183 17.11 -13.23 -7.61
C MET A 183 17.84 -13.19 -8.98
N SER A 184 19.17 -13.12 -8.96
CA SER A 184 20.01 -13.21 -10.15
C SER A 184 20.21 -14.64 -10.66
N SER A 185 20.00 -15.66 -9.83
CA SER A 185 20.04 -17.08 -10.24
C SER A 185 18.69 -17.55 -10.77
N LYS A 186 18.70 -18.67 -11.50
CA LYS A 186 17.45 -19.29 -11.99
C LYS A 186 16.50 -19.56 -10.80
N PRO A 187 15.22 -19.14 -10.88
CA PRO A 187 14.24 -19.46 -9.85
C PRO A 187 13.94 -20.95 -9.78
N ASP A 188 13.65 -21.45 -8.57
CA ASP A 188 13.22 -22.83 -8.36
C ASP A 188 11.80 -23.02 -8.89
N ILE A 189 10.94 -22.01 -8.68
CA ILE A 189 9.54 -22.01 -9.11
C ILE A 189 9.20 -20.66 -9.72
N ILE A 190 8.46 -20.68 -10.84
CA ILE A 190 7.79 -19.52 -11.43
C ILE A 190 6.33 -19.90 -11.67
N ILE A 191 5.39 -19.11 -11.13
CA ILE A 191 3.95 -19.32 -11.30
C ILE A 191 3.35 -18.04 -11.90
N PRO A 192 2.91 -18.07 -13.17
CA PRO A 192 2.26 -16.92 -13.81
C PRO A 192 0.77 -16.84 -13.43
N LYS A 193 0.10 -15.76 -13.86
CA LYS A 193 -1.36 -15.60 -13.78
C LYS A 193 -1.93 -15.69 -12.36
N GLY A 194 -1.19 -15.17 -11.38
CA GLY A 194 -1.69 -14.93 -10.05
C GLY A 194 -2.67 -13.76 -10.00
N GLU A 195 -3.41 -13.71 -8.90
CA GLU A 195 -4.48 -12.74 -8.66
C GLU A 195 -4.26 -12.07 -7.30
N PHE A 196 -4.72 -10.83 -7.16
CA PHE A 196 -4.73 -10.11 -5.90
C PHE A 196 -6.14 -10.12 -5.32
N PHE A 197 -6.28 -10.61 -4.09
CA PHE A 197 -7.53 -10.66 -3.37
C PHE A 197 -7.49 -9.68 -2.20
N SER A 198 -8.41 -8.72 -2.20
CA SER A 198 -8.56 -7.74 -1.12
C SER A 198 -10.01 -7.50 -0.73
N GLU A 199 -10.92 -8.43 -1.02
CA GLU A 199 -12.36 -8.22 -0.82
C GLU A 199 -12.86 -8.68 0.55
N GLY A 200 -13.52 -7.77 1.26
CA GLY A 200 -14.10 -7.96 2.59
C GLY A 200 -13.36 -7.19 3.68
N THR A 201 -14.10 -6.53 4.58
CA THR A 201 -13.52 -5.78 5.73
C THR A 201 -12.79 -6.66 6.74
N ALA A 202 -12.86 -7.99 6.58
CA ALA A 202 -12.28 -8.99 7.47
C ALA A 202 -11.36 -10.00 6.74
N SER A 203 -11.08 -9.83 5.44
CA SER A 203 -10.14 -10.70 4.72
C SER A 203 -8.75 -10.09 4.66
N GLU A 204 -7.73 -10.90 4.87
CA GLU A 204 -6.33 -10.48 4.77
C GLU A 204 -5.98 -10.29 3.29
N PRO A 205 -5.53 -9.10 2.86
CA PRO A 205 -5.10 -8.89 1.49
C PRO A 205 -3.99 -9.88 1.13
N ASN A 206 -4.08 -10.52 -0.02
CA ASN A 206 -3.09 -11.49 -0.45
C ASN A 206 -2.95 -11.60 -1.97
N TYR A 207 -1.75 -11.95 -2.40
CA TYR A 207 -1.49 -12.43 -3.76
C TYR A 207 -1.56 -13.95 -3.78
N ARG A 208 -2.41 -14.52 -4.66
CA ARG A 208 -2.65 -15.95 -4.75
C ARG A 208 -2.19 -16.51 -6.10
N PHE A 209 -1.53 -17.65 -6.05
CA PHE A 209 -0.95 -18.32 -7.23
C PHE A 209 -1.28 -19.81 -7.20
N LYS A 210 -1.87 -20.34 -8.28
CA LYS A 210 -2.21 -21.76 -8.41
C LYS A 210 -1.18 -22.48 -9.28
N ASN A 211 -0.68 -23.61 -8.80
CA ASN A 211 0.23 -24.48 -9.54
C ASN A 211 -0.12 -25.95 -9.26
N LYS A 212 -0.80 -26.59 -10.22
CA LYS A 212 -1.39 -27.93 -10.07
C LYS A 212 -2.31 -27.98 -8.84
N GLU A 213 -2.15 -28.96 -7.96
CA GLU A 213 -2.93 -29.07 -6.72
C GLU A 213 -2.51 -28.08 -5.61
N PHE A 214 -1.50 -27.24 -5.83
CA PHE A 214 -0.99 -26.32 -4.82
C PHE A 214 -1.48 -24.87 -5.03
N THR A 215 -1.81 -24.20 -3.94
CA THR A 215 -2.09 -22.76 -3.90
C THR A 215 -1.08 -22.07 -2.99
N TYR A 216 -0.43 -21.04 -3.49
CA TYR A 216 0.55 -20.22 -2.78
C TYR A 216 -0.08 -18.86 -2.50
N GLU A 217 -0.03 -18.40 -1.25
CA GLU A 217 -0.51 -17.09 -0.86
C GLU A 217 0.62 -16.28 -0.22
N CYS A 218 0.80 -15.05 -0.70
CA CYS A 218 1.64 -14.04 -0.08
C CYS A 218 0.74 -13.00 0.58
N SER A 219 0.61 -13.05 1.90
CA SER A 219 -0.42 -12.33 2.66
C SER A 219 0.14 -11.18 3.49
N PHE A 220 -0.70 -10.17 3.68
CA PHE A 220 -0.46 -9.00 4.53
C PHE A 220 -1.43 -9.05 5.71
N ASN A 221 -0.91 -9.29 6.91
CA ASN A 221 -1.72 -9.14 8.11
C ASN A 221 -1.83 -7.65 8.44
N THR A 222 -3.07 -7.15 8.38
CA THR A 222 -3.39 -5.74 8.65
C THR A 222 -4.18 -5.55 9.94
N MET A 223 -4.57 -6.63 10.64
CA MET A 223 -5.62 -6.58 11.67
C MET A 223 -5.25 -7.26 13.00
N VAL A 224 -4.44 -8.32 13.00
CA VAL A 224 -4.20 -9.14 14.19
C VAL A 224 -2.79 -8.90 14.72
N GLU A 225 -2.66 -8.13 15.80
CA GLU A 225 -1.36 -7.75 16.38
C GLU A 225 -0.49 -8.95 16.79
N ALA A 226 -1.12 -10.07 17.18
CA ALA A 226 -0.43 -11.30 17.58
C ALA A 226 0.20 -12.09 16.42
N LEU A 227 -0.16 -11.79 15.17
CA LEU A 227 0.34 -12.47 13.97
C LEU A 227 1.40 -11.64 13.26
N PRO A 228 2.38 -12.25 12.56
CA PRO A 228 3.35 -11.51 11.77
C PRO A 228 2.67 -10.65 10.69
N SER A 229 3.20 -9.45 10.45
CA SER A 229 2.67 -8.53 9.41
C SER A 229 2.69 -9.13 8.00
N TYR A 230 3.60 -10.08 7.74
CA TYR A 230 3.75 -10.74 6.46
C TYR A 230 3.99 -12.23 6.66
N PHE A 231 3.38 -13.04 5.82
CA PHE A 231 3.55 -14.48 5.85
C PHE A 231 3.17 -15.12 4.52
N VAL A 232 3.64 -16.34 4.33
CA VAL A 232 3.41 -17.14 3.13
C VAL A 232 2.71 -18.43 3.54
N ARG A 233 1.55 -18.68 2.93
CA ARG A 233 0.80 -19.92 3.10
C ARG A 233 0.88 -20.77 1.85
N ILE A 234 0.95 -22.09 2.04
CA ILE A 234 0.85 -23.06 0.94
C ILE A 234 -0.25 -24.04 1.31
N PHE A 235 -1.18 -24.21 0.38
CA PHE A 235 -2.27 -25.16 0.48
C PHE A 235 -2.06 -26.26 -0.56
N LYS A 236 -2.44 -27.49 -0.21
CA LYS A 236 -2.70 -28.56 -1.17
C LYS A 236 -4.19 -28.78 -1.19
N GLU A 237 -4.84 -28.53 -2.32
CA GLU A 237 -6.28 -28.38 -2.43
C GLU A 237 -6.77 -27.30 -1.44
N GLU A 238 -7.53 -27.68 -0.41
CA GLU A 238 -8.04 -26.76 0.64
C GLU A 238 -7.27 -26.87 1.96
N LYS A 239 -6.35 -27.81 2.09
CA LYS A 239 -5.61 -28.04 3.34
C LYS A 239 -4.33 -27.21 3.38
N GLU A 240 -4.19 -26.37 4.40
CA GLU A 240 -2.93 -25.68 4.68
C GLU A 240 -1.84 -26.70 5.03
N ILE A 241 -0.74 -26.69 4.28
CA ILE A 241 0.41 -27.58 4.49
C ILE A 241 1.68 -26.81 4.91
N SER A 242 1.68 -25.48 4.77
CA SER A 242 2.78 -24.63 5.21
C SER A 242 2.29 -23.24 5.58
N HIS A 243 2.79 -22.73 6.70
CA HIS A 243 2.61 -21.35 7.15
C HIS A 243 3.96 -20.82 7.60
N GLN A 244 4.48 -19.81 6.92
CA GLN A 244 5.80 -19.27 7.20
C GLN A 244 5.72 -17.77 7.42
N LYS A 245 6.22 -17.31 8.58
CA LYS A 245 6.51 -15.90 8.80
C LYS A 245 7.46 -15.39 7.72
N ALA A 246 7.17 -14.20 7.19
CA ALA A 246 7.99 -13.52 6.22
C ALA A 246 8.43 -12.14 6.74
N SER A 247 9.56 -11.68 6.24
CA SER A 247 9.96 -10.28 6.28
C SER A 247 9.77 -9.68 4.89
N LEU A 248 9.13 -8.52 4.82
CA LEU A 248 9.14 -7.67 3.63
C LEU A 248 10.53 -7.05 3.51
N LEU A 249 11.29 -7.46 2.49
CA LEU A 249 12.56 -6.81 2.16
C LEU A 249 12.32 -5.53 1.38
N TYR A 250 11.38 -5.59 0.45
CA TYR A 250 10.98 -4.48 -0.40
C TYR A 250 9.55 -4.62 -0.87
#